data_AF-A0A966F908-F1
#
_entry.id   AF-A0A966F908-F1
#
_cell.length_a   1.000
_cell.length_b   1.000
_cell.length_c   1.000
_cell.angle_alpha   90.00
_cell.angle_beta   90.00
_cell.angle_gamma   90.00
#
_symmetry.space_group_name_H-M   'P 1'
#
loop_
_entity.id
_entity.type
_entity.pdbx_description
1 polymer ?
#
loop_
_entity_poly.entity_id
_entity_poly.type
_entity_poly.pdbx_seq_one_letter_code
_entity_poly.pdbx_strand_id
1 'polypeptide(L)' 'TIGSILLGANRSAHILTATATVRRIVNMSALAVAGAVTRSEG' A
#
# COMPACT_ATOMS: atom_id res chain seq x y z
N THR A 1 -0.35 -5.43 10.76
CA THR A 1 0.73 -5.96 9.91
C THR A 1 0.76 -5.20 8.61
N ILE A 2 1.86 -4.53 8.28
CA ILE A 2 2.09 -3.90 6.96
C ILE A 2 2.30 -5.04 5.94
N GLY A 3 1.69 -4.96 4.76
CA GLY A 3 1.88 -5.95 3.69
C GLY A 3 3.27 -5.84 3.07
N SER A 4 3.67 -6.79 2.24
CA SER A 4 4.92 -6.67 1.47
C SER A 4 4.87 -5.44 0.57
N ILE A 5 5.99 -4.71 0.48
CA ILE A 5 6.15 -3.49 -0.30
C ILE A 5 7.09 -3.80 -1.46
N LEU A 6 6.74 -3.35 -2.68
CA LEU A 6 7.66 -3.43 -3.82
C LEU A 6 8.76 -2.38 -3.73
N LEU A 7 10.01 -2.82 -3.80
CA LEU A 7 11.17 -1.96 -3.97
C LEU A 7 11.37 -1.64 -5.46
N GLY A 8 11.65 -0.38 -5.79
CA GLY A 8 11.89 0.07 -7.18
C GLY A 8 10.63 0.43 -7.98
N ALA A 9 9.44 0.31 -7.39
CA ALA A 9 8.22 0.84 -8.00
C ALA A 9 8.23 2.38 -7.95
N ASN A 10 7.76 3.04 -9.02
CA ASN A 10 7.66 4.50 -9.06
C ASN A 10 6.63 5.06 -8.05
N ARG A 11 5.74 4.21 -7.52
CA ARG A 11 4.73 4.54 -6.49
C ARG A 11 4.56 3.37 -5.52
N SER A 12 4.01 3.63 -4.33
CA SER A 12 3.77 2.60 -3.31
C SER A 12 2.84 1.50 -3.84
N ALA A 13 3.26 0.24 -3.70
CA ALA A 13 2.48 -0.93 -4.10
C ALA A 13 2.59 -2.03 -3.04
N HIS A 14 1.43 -2.44 -2.50
CA HIS A 14 1.32 -3.49 -1.48
C HIS A 14 0.67 -4.75 -2.05
N ILE A 15 1.26 -5.92 -1.80
CA ILE A 15 0.71 -7.20 -2.28
C ILE A 15 -0.26 -7.76 -1.24
N LEU A 16 -1.45 -8.17 -1.72
CA LEU A 16 -2.48 -8.83 -0.94
C LEU A 16 -2.62 -10.28 -1.39
N THR A 17 -2.94 -11.18 -0.46
CA THR A 17 -3.31 -12.57 -0.76
C THR A 17 -4.80 -12.65 -1.10
N ALA A 18 -5.22 -13.65 -1.89
CA ALA A 18 -6.63 -13.86 -2.26
C ALA A 18 -7.57 -14.07 -1.06
N THR A 19 -7.01 -14.43 0.10
CA THR A 19 -7.72 -14.63 1.36
C THR A 19 -7.75 -13.38 2.25
N ALA A 20 -7.29 -12.22 1.76
CA ALA A 20 -7.29 -10.98 2.53
C ALA A 20 -8.70 -10.55 2.90
N THR A 21 -8.89 -10.16 4.16
CA THR A 21 -10.17 -9.64 4.64
C THR A 21 -10.41 -8.22 4.11
N VAL A 22 -11.67 -7.81 3.98
CA VAL A 22 -12.07 -6.47 3.51
C VAL A 22 -11.38 -5.36 4.30
N ARG A 23 -11.34 -5.46 5.63
CA ARG A 23 -10.65 -4.49 6.49
C ARG A 23 -9.16 -4.37 6.15
N ARG A 24 -8.51 -5.47 5.78
CA ARG A 24 -7.10 -5.47 5.37
C ARG A 24 -6.90 -4.80 4.01
N ILE A 25 -7.81 -5.00 3.07
CA ILE A 25 -7.79 -4.32 1.76
C ILE A 25 -7.83 -2.80 1.99
N VAL A 26 -8.83 -2.31 2.74
CA VAL A 26 -9.01 -0.88 3.02
C VAL A 26 -7.79 -0.29 3.72
N ASN A 27 -7.27 -0.96 4.74
CA ASN A 27 -6.09 -0.48 5.47
C ASN A 27 -4.84 -0.37 4.57
N MET A 28 -4.64 -1.29 3.62
CA MET A 28 -3.50 -1.21 2.69
C MET A 28 -3.68 -0.16 1.61
N SER A 29 -4.91 0.07 1.14
CA SER A 29 -5.22 1.18 0.24
C SER A 29 -4.96 2.53 0.90
N ALA A 30 -5.37 2.70 2.17
CA ALA A 30 -5.10 3.93 2.93
C ALA A 30 -3.59 4.18 3.07
N LEU A 31 -2.80 3.14 3.36
CA LEU A 31 -1.35 3.22 3.43
C LEU A 31 -0.71 3.57 2.07
N ALA A 32 -1.20 2.98 0.98
CA ALA A 32 -0.73 3.29 -0.37
C ALA A 32 -0.97 4.75 -0.75
N VAL A 33 -2.17 5.28 -0.43
CA VAL A 33 -2.52 6.69 -0.66
C VAL A 33 -1.65 7.62 0.16
N ALA A 34 -1.48 7.33 1.46
CA ALA A 34 -0.59 8.12 2.31
C ALA A 34 0.84 8.18 1.73
N GLY A 35 1.38 7.05 1.30
CA GLY A 35 2.68 6.98 0.64
C GLY A 35 2.76 7.73 -0.70
N ALA A 36 1.67 7.78 -1.46
CA ALA A 36 1.60 8.53 -2.71
C ALA A 36 1.60 10.05 -2.44
N VAL A 37 0.84 10.51 -1.45
CA VAL A 37 0.81 11.92 -1.03
C VAL A 37 2.19 12.35 -0.51
N THR A 38 2.82 11.55 0.35
CA THR A 38 4.16 11.90 0.87
C THR A 38 5.22 11.98 -0.21
N ARG A 39 5.06 11.24 -1.33
CA ARG A 39 6.02 11.27 -2.45
C ARG A 39 5.75 12.42 -3.45
N SER A 40 4.56 13.02 -3.45
CA SER A 40 4.28 14.20 -4.29
C SER A 40 4.70 15.52 -3.64
N GLU A 41 4.94 15.51 -2.33
CA GLU A 41 5.29 16.69 -1.52
C GLU A 41 6.82 16.93 -1.43
N GLY A 42 7.63 16.19 -2.19
CA GLY A 42 9.08 16.36 -2.29
C GLY A 42 9.56 16.26 -3.73
#